data_AF-A0A8T4MXK1-F1
#
_entry.id   AF-A0A8T4MXK1-F1
#
_cell.length_a   1.000
_cell.length_b   1.000
_cell.length_c   1.000
_cell.angle_alpha   90.00
_cell.angle_beta   90.00
_cell.angle_gamma   90.00
#
_symmetry.space_group_name_H-M   'P 1'
#
loop_
_entity.id
_entity.type
_entity.pdbx_description
1 polymer ?
#
loop_
_entity_poly.entity_id
_entity_poly.type
_entity_poly.pdbx_seq_one_letter_code
_entity_poly.pdbx_strand_id
1 'polypeptide(L)' 'YKEKAHKIIDSIDPDDAPFFATALAFDSCPIWSQDGKLKEQKEVKVYNTKEILELI' A
#
# COMPACT_ATOMS: atom_id res chain seq x y z
N TYR A 1 -8.86 3.82 -10.49
CA TYR A 1 -7.85 3.70 -9.41
C TYR A 1 -6.41 4.00 -9.83
N LYS A 2 -6.00 3.76 -11.09
CA LYS A 2 -4.61 3.97 -11.58
C LYS A 2 -4.02 5.36 -11.27
N GLU A 3 -4.71 6.45 -11.61
CA GLU A 3 -4.20 7.81 -11.38
C GLU A 3 -4.11 8.18 -9.90
N LYS A 4 -5.10 7.75 -9.09
CA LYS A 4 -5.08 7.95 -7.64
C LYS A 4 -3.90 7.21 -7.01
N ALA A 5 -3.66 5.97 -7.43
CA ALA A 5 -2.54 5.17 -6.95
C ALA A 5 -1.18 5.81 -7.28
N HIS A 6 -0.98 6.28 -8.53
CA HIS A 6 0.24 7.02 -8.88
C HIS A 6 0.42 8.24 -7.97
N LYS A 7 -0.60 9.08 -7.77
CA LYS A 7 -0.47 10.26 -6.88
C LYS A 7 -0.05 9.93 -5.44
N ILE A 8 -0.34 8.71 -4.97
CA ILE A 8 -0.03 8.27 -3.62
C ILE A 8 1.40 7.75 -3.50
N ILE A 9 1.89 7.03 -4.52
CA ILE A 9 3.11 6.24 -4.42
C ILE A 9 4.24 6.69 -5.34
N ASP A 10 3.99 7.59 -6.30
CA ASP A 10 4.95 8.04 -7.31
C ASP A 10 6.23 8.65 -6.70
N SER A 11 6.12 9.32 -5.54
CA SER A 11 7.27 9.89 -4.84
C SER A 11 8.01 8.89 -3.92
N ILE A 12 7.51 7.66 -3.78
CA ILE A 12 8.05 6.62 -2.91
C ILE A 12 8.61 5.48 -3.76
N ASP A 13 7.72 4.82 -4.51
CA ASP A 13 8.03 3.78 -5.50
C ASP A 13 6.93 3.73 -6.58
N PRO A 14 7.16 4.30 -7.78
CA PRO A 14 6.15 4.34 -8.84
C PRO A 14 5.80 2.96 -9.38
N ASP A 15 6.70 1.97 -9.28
CA ASP A 15 6.47 0.62 -9.81
C ASP A 15 5.44 -0.15 -8.95
N ASP A 16 5.22 0.26 -7.70
CA ASP A 16 4.23 -0.32 -6.80
C ASP A 16 2.79 0.20 -7.01
N ALA A 17 2.60 1.18 -7.91
CA ALA A 17 1.28 1.75 -8.21
C ALA A 17 0.18 0.72 -8.56
N PRO A 18 0.45 -0.41 -9.25
CA PRO A 18 -0.57 -1.43 -9.48
C PRO A 18 -1.12 -2.06 -8.19
N PHE A 19 -0.30 -2.26 -7.16
CA PHE A 19 -0.74 -2.81 -5.87
C PHE A 19 -1.63 -1.82 -5.13
N PHE A 20 -1.25 -0.54 -5.11
CA PHE A 20 -2.07 0.54 -4.55
C PHE A 20 -3.39 0.72 -5.31
N ALA A 21 -3.37 0.62 -6.64
CA ALA A 21 -4.59 0.70 -7.43
C ALA A 21 -5.55 -0.44 -7.10
N THR A 22 -5.01 -1.64 -6.86
CA THR A 22 -5.78 -2.82 -6.46
C THR A 22 -6.35 -2.63 -5.06
N ALA A 23 -5.53 -2.28 -4.08
CA ALA A 23 -5.97 -2.01 -2.71
C ALA A 23 -7.14 -1.02 -2.64
N LEU A 24 -7.01 0.11 -3.36
CA LEU A 24 -8.05 1.13 -3.43
C LEU A 24 -9.34 0.66 -4.12
N ALA A 25 -9.25 -0.32 -5.04
CA ALA A 25 -10.41 -0.88 -5.72
C ALA A 25 -11.23 -1.82 -4.83
N PHE A 26 -10.60 -2.40 -3.80
CA PHE A 26 -11.23 -3.29 -2.83
C PHE A 26 -11.41 -2.60 -1.47
N ASP A 27 -12.08 -1.45 -1.45
CA ASP A 27 -12.40 -0.67 -0.24
C ASP A 27 -11.19 -0.43 0.68
N SER A 28 -10.06 -0.04 0.08
CA SER A 28 -8.78 0.20 0.78
C SER A 28 -8.26 -1.03 1.52
N CYS A 29 -8.34 -2.20 0.89
CA CYS A 29 -7.74 -3.44 1.35
C CYS A 29 -6.26 -3.23 1.74
N PRO A 30 -5.82 -3.64 2.94
CA PRO A 30 -4.44 -3.46 3.36
C PRO A 30 -3.45 -4.19 2.45
N ILE A 31 -2.29 -3.56 2.22
CA ILE A 31 -1.17 -4.18 1.51
C ILE A 31 -0.27 -4.87 2.53
N TRP A 32 0.22 -6.06 2.20
CA TRP A 32 1.30 -6.70 2.92
C TRP A 32 2.62 -6.50 2.17
N SER A 33 3.57 -5.82 2.80
CA SER A 33 4.93 -5.66 2.27
C SER A 33 5.95 -5.46 3.39
N GLN A 34 7.18 -5.91 3.15
CA GLN A 34 8.32 -5.64 4.05
C GLN A 34 9.04 -4.33 3.70
N ASP A 35 8.67 -3.67 2.61
CA ASP A 35 9.19 -2.33 2.32
C ASP A 35 8.54 -1.30 3.26
N GLY A 36 9.36 -0.80 4.19
CA GLY A 36 8.94 0.19 5.17
C GLY A 36 8.62 1.56 4.58
N LYS A 37 9.16 1.91 3.40
CA LYS A 37 8.90 3.22 2.77
C LYS A 37 7.45 3.35 2.33
N LEU A 38 6.80 2.25 1.96
CA LEU A 38 5.39 2.23 1.59
C LEU A 38 4.45 2.65 2.74
N LYS A 39 4.93 2.67 3.98
CA LYS A 39 4.19 3.17 5.15
C LYS A 39 4.21 4.70 5.28
N GLU A 40 5.01 5.41 4.47
CA GLU A 40 5.08 6.88 4.51
C GLU A 40 3.80 7.53 3.97
N GLN A 41 3.14 6.90 2.99
CA GLN A 41 1.81 7.30 2.56
C GLN A 41 0.72 6.86 3.57
N LYS A 42 -0.43 7.54 3.57
CA LYS A 42 -1.49 7.36 4.58
C LYS A 42 -2.82 6.84 4.05
N GLU A 43 -2.94 6.66 2.74
CA GLU A 43 -4.20 6.32 2.07
C GLU A 43 -4.52 4.82 2.13
N VAL A 44 -3.49 3.96 2.08
CA VAL A 44 -3.63 2.51 2.16
C VAL A 44 -2.85 1.99 3.36
N LYS A 45 -3.47 1.17 4.20
CA LYS A 45 -2.77 0.53 5.32
C LYS A 45 -1.76 -0.47 4.76
N VAL A 46 -0.49 -0.35 5.18
CA VAL A 46 0.55 -1.33 4.84
C VAL A 46 0.97 -2.05 6.12
N TYR A 47 0.91 -3.37 6.10
CA TYR A 47 1.41 -4.24 7.15
C TYR A 47 2.73 -4.88 6.74
N ASN A 48 3.62 -4.99 7.72
CA ASN A 48 4.77 -5.89 7.65
C ASN A 48 4.39 -7.27 8.22
N THR A 49 5.25 -8.27 8.00
CA THR A 49 4.98 -9.65 8.44
C THR A 49 4.75 -9.75 9.95
N LYS A 50 5.48 -8.97 10.75
CA LYS A 50 5.32 -8.98 12.21
C LYS A 50 3.92 -8.49 12.61
N GLU A 51 3.46 -7.40 12.03
CA GLU A 51 2.13 -6.84 12.32
C GLU A 51 1.01 -7.78 11.85
N ILE A 52 1.17 -8.50 10.74
CA ILE A 52 0.19 -9.51 10.32
C ILE A 52 0.11 -10.65 11.34
N LEU A 53 1.25 -11.13 11.85
CA LEU A 53 1.27 -12.17 12.87
C LEU A 53 0.61 -11.72 14.19
N GLU A 54 0.59 -10.42 14.47
CA GLU A 54 -0.10 -9.86 15.64
C GLU A 54 -1.64 -9.74 15.44
N LEU A 55 -2.14 -9.91 14.21
CA LEU A 55 -3.57 -9.86 13.87
C LEU A 55 -4.25 -11.24 13.84
N ILE A 56 -3.48 -12.32 13.97
CA ILE A 56 -3.95 -13.72 13.91
C ILE A 56 -3.80 -14.35 15.29
#